data_AF-R0MHX1-F1
#
_entry.id   AF-R0MHX1-F1
#
_cell.length_a   1.000
_cell.length_b   1.000
_cell.length_c   1.000
_cell.angle_alpha   90.00
_cell.angle_beta   90.00
_cell.angle_gamma   90.00
#
_symmetry.space_group_name_H-M   'P 1'
#
loop_
_entity.id
_entity.type
_entity.pdbx_description
1 polymer ?
#
loop_
_entity_poly.entity_id
_entity_poly.type
_entity_poly.pdbx_seq_one_letter_code
_entity_poly.pdbx_strand_id
1 'polypeptide(L)'
;MTSVSNIFNLFMNIIISSDPVYVSVVSVLVNDFWELDPNPDRKYLLNLTVSYTNVENCSYSAAFIQEDCFYDKKNEKHIAVLDMLMTRNIFSAVRSANVKSKFLKFDFDYADRLLKDYPCFENYNGKIKNFKNYKVMVKNTENSINLEKDGCDIRKRHIKEIFSKLVLTKSERLSKLNFNVENITQTNLNFKLLYFESPVLVYENLQNFIHSLSHFKLVDDQISNTSETIFIEDESTLTASKFLKHLKDLFDANFTSPNDEFVDEYETFVTIKALFNECCHHLISGLVSKRIFLPIENIYTIDFYIAWAYPFIETFTDSLRHDTDSSNPNMRSFLMLKTMQWFRKSLELFQRSVIDETFEVMCIDKYFSKLINKNIVTLEDYIEVEKIICDYYNMIVYIESRQSRINKTVKSDFVEPVFIDNYNYRIIKAIEISSSVFSKRVQIKAYGYEGEEIPIVEGIDFFKRAITRICVLSERLNEKNICEIEVLAFDGVYKKRFNVEQCLSDMYVQFYRKL
;
A
#
# COMPACT_ATOMS: atom_id res chain seq x y z
N MET A 1 8.73 -0.41 45.54
CA MET A 1 8.92 -1.61 44.68
C MET A 1 7.62 -2.39 44.64
N THR A 2 6.71 -2.03 43.74
CA THR A 2 5.54 -2.84 43.39
C THR A 2 6.06 -4.06 42.63
N SER A 3 5.91 -5.25 43.21
CA SER A 3 6.46 -6.47 42.61
C SER A 3 5.80 -6.72 41.25
N VAL A 4 6.61 -7.09 40.26
CA VAL A 4 6.14 -7.52 38.92
C VAL A 4 5.05 -8.60 39.03
N SER A 5 5.07 -9.39 40.10
CA SER A 5 4.04 -10.37 40.45
C SER A 5 2.65 -9.77 40.71
N ASN A 6 2.55 -8.58 41.33
CA ASN A 6 1.25 -7.93 41.57
C ASN A 6 0.64 -7.36 40.28
N ILE A 7 1.47 -6.84 39.37
CA ILE A 7 1.01 -6.37 38.06
C ILE A 7 0.59 -7.56 37.19
N PHE A 8 1.36 -8.65 37.20
CA PHE A 8 1.01 -9.88 36.48
C PHE A 8 -0.28 -10.51 37.01
N ASN A 9 -0.47 -10.56 38.34
CA ASN A 9 -1.71 -11.04 38.95
C ASN A 9 -2.90 -10.13 38.65
N LEU A 10 -2.71 -8.80 38.59
CA LEU A 10 -3.76 -7.88 38.16
C LEU A 10 -4.14 -8.10 36.69
N PHE A 11 -3.15 -8.27 35.81
CA PHE A 11 -3.36 -8.57 34.39
C PHE A 11 -4.06 -9.92 34.19
N MET A 12 -3.63 -10.96 34.91
CA MET A 12 -4.26 -12.27 34.87
C MET A 12 -5.68 -12.22 35.43
N ASN A 13 -5.94 -11.47 36.51
CA ASN A 13 -7.29 -11.28 37.04
C ASN A 13 -8.18 -10.46 36.09
N ILE A 14 -7.64 -9.48 35.37
CA ILE A 14 -8.37 -8.75 34.31
C ILE A 14 -8.71 -9.69 33.15
N ILE A 15 -7.78 -10.54 32.73
CA ILE A 15 -8.00 -11.55 31.68
C ILE A 15 -9.01 -12.61 32.14
N ILE A 16 -8.93 -13.07 33.40
CA ILE A 16 -9.84 -14.06 33.99
C ILE A 16 -11.24 -13.47 34.25
N SER A 17 -11.35 -12.16 34.54
CA SER A 17 -12.63 -11.45 34.72
C SER A 17 -13.22 -10.90 33.42
N SER A 18 -12.48 -10.96 32.31
CA SER A 18 -12.97 -10.60 30.99
C SER A 18 -13.83 -11.72 30.42
N ASP A 19 -14.94 -11.34 29.79
CA ASP A 19 -15.82 -12.28 29.12
C ASP A 19 -15.02 -13.10 28.09
N PRO A 20 -14.88 -14.43 28.24
CA PRO A 20 -14.00 -15.23 27.40
C PRO A 20 -14.49 -15.33 25.96
N VAL A 21 -15.73 -14.92 25.66
CA VAL A 21 -16.23 -14.82 24.29
C VAL A 21 -16.21 -13.37 23.83
N TYR A 22 -15.46 -13.13 22.78
CA TYR A 22 -15.41 -11.87 22.08
C TYR A 22 -16.24 -11.96 20.79
N VAL A 23 -17.15 -10.99 20.60
CA VAL A 23 -18.01 -10.90 19.42
C VAL A 23 -17.60 -9.66 18.64
N SER A 24 -17.36 -9.80 17.35
CA SER A 24 -16.93 -8.72 16.47
C SER A 24 -17.56 -8.81 15.10
N VAL A 25 -17.58 -7.68 14.39
CA VAL A 25 -17.95 -7.64 12.97
C VAL A 25 -16.70 -7.78 12.12
N VAL A 26 -16.76 -8.71 11.18
CA VAL A 26 -15.75 -8.90 10.14
C VAL A 26 -16.40 -8.83 8.76
N SER A 27 -15.60 -8.63 7.74
CA SER A 27 -16.00 -8.69 6.34
C SER A 27 -15.65 -10.04 5.78
N VAL A 28 -16.51 -10.59 4.96
CA VAL A 28 -16.20 -11.77 4.16
C VAL A 28 -16.21 -11.42 2.68
N LEU A 29 -15.18 -11.86 1.97
CA LEU A 29 -15.08 -11.80 0.52
C LEU A 29 -15.69 -13.09 -0.05
N VAL A 30 -16.86 -12.97 -0.68
CA VAL A 30 -17.50 -14.06 -1.42
C VAL A 30 -17.01 -14.04 -2.85
N ASN A 31 -16.57 -15.20 -3.34
CA ASN A 31 -15.94 -15.33 -4.65
C ASN A 31 -16.06 -16.72 -5.29
N ASP A 32 -15.64 -16.81 -6.56
CA ASP A 32 -15.56 -18.04 -7.35
C ASP A 32 -14.16 -18.29 -7.96
N PHE A 33 -13.09 -17.80 -7.31
CA PHE A 33 -11.73 -17.83 -7.90
C PHE A 33 -11.21 -19.23 -8.18
N TRP A 34 -11.49 -20.16 -7.26
CA TRP A 34 -11.00 -21.53 -7.29
C TRP A 34 -11.97 -22.52 -7.96
N GLU A 35 -13.15 -22.04 -8.38
CA GLU A 35 -14.17 -22.86 -9.05
C GLU A 35 -14.18 -22.70 -10.57
N LEU A 36 -13.80 -21.52 -11.05
CA LEU A 36 -13.69 -21.28 -12.49
C LEU A 36 -12.40 -21.92 -13.01
N ASP A 37 -12.58 -22.87 -13.92
CA ASP A 37 -11.56 -23.65 -14.63
C ASP A 37 -10.37 -22.75 -15.02
N PRO A 38 -9.11 -23.18 -14.80
CA PRO A 38 -7.94 -22.49 -15.34
C PRO A 38 -8.20 -22.08 -16.80
N ASN A 39 -8.30 -20.78 -17.04
CA ASN A 39 -8.21 -20.24 -18.40
C ASN A 39 -6.99 -20.93 -19.06
N PRO A 40 -7.05 -21.36 -20.32
CA PRO A 40 -5.97 -22.14 -20.95
C PRO A 40 -4.56 -21.50 -20.84
N ASP A 41 -4.45 -20.19 -20.61
CA ASP A 41 -3.19 -19.48 -20.30
C ASP A 41 -2.85 -19.34 -18.80
N ARG A 42 -3.84 -19.53 -17.93
CA ARG A 42 -3.81 -19.39 -16.47
C ARG A 42 -3.80 -20.78 -15.86
N LYS A 43 -2.67 -21.15 -15.29
CA LYS A 43 -2.44 -22.46 -14.65
C LYS A 43 -3.21 -22.51 -13.31
N TYR A 44 -2.59 -22.90 -12.20
CA TYR A 44 -3.31 -23.07 -10.93
C TYR A 44 -3.22 -21.82 -10.07
N LEU A 45 -4.36 -21.25 -9.64
CA LEU A 45 -4.39 -20.15 -8.68
C LEU A 45 -3.86 -20.65 -7.34
N LEU A 46 -2.76 -20.06 -6.90
CA LEU A 46 -2.01 -20.48 -5.73
C LEU A 46 -2.38 -19.65 -4.51
N ASN A 47 -2.32 -18.33 -4.67
CA ASN A 47 -2.56 -17.38 -3.61
C ASN A 47 -3.29 -16.17 -4.19
N LEU A 48 -4.19 -15.62 -3.40
CA LEU A 48 -4.79 -14.32 -3.62
C LEU A 48 -4.38 -13.38 -2.48
N THR A 49 -3.73 -12.27 -2.81
CA THR A 49 -3.55 -11.17 -1.86
C THR A 49 -4.55 -10.07 -2.16
N VAL A 50 -5.38 -9.72 -1.18
CA VAL A 50 -6.30 -8.58 -1.23
C VAL A 50 -5.71 -7.45 -0.40
N SER A 51 -5.53 -6.28 -1.01
CA SER A 51 -4.95 -5.12 -0.37
C SER A 51 -5.87 -3.90 -0.45
N TYR A 52 -5.89 -3.12 0.63
CA TYR A 52 -6.60 -1.85 0.74
C TYR A 52 -5.63 -0.76 1.20
N THR A 53 -5.63 0.40 0.55
CA THR A 53 -4.86 1.57 1.00
C THR A 53 -5.82 2.69 1.35
N ASN A 54 -5.75 3.19 2.58
CA ASN A 54 -6.61 4.27 3.05
C ASN A 54 -6.13 5.65 2.52
N VAL A 55 -6.88 6.69 2.86
CA VAL A 55 -6.56 8.08 2.48
C VAL A 55 -5.24 8.56 3.10
N GLU A 56 -4.85 8.01 4.24
CA GLU A 56 -3.60 8.32 4.96
C GLU A 56 -2.42 7.46 4.46
N ASN A 57 -2.56 6.77 3.33
CA ASN A 57 -1.57 5.85 2.75
C ASN A 57 -1.17 4.67 3.67
N CYS A 58 -2.00 4.33 4.65
CA CYS A 58 -1.88 3.09 5.41
C CYS A 58 -2.43 1.93 4.57
N SER A 59 -1.57 0.94 4.30
CA SER A 59 -1.92 -0.26 3.55
C SER A 59 -2.21 -1.45 4.48
N TYR A 60 -3.30 -2.15 4.18
CA TYR A 60 -3.72 -3.39 4.82
C TYR A 60 -3.76 -4.48 3.75
N SER A 61 -3.27 -5.67 4.05
CA SER A 61 -3.32 -6.79 3.11
C SER A 61 -3.65 -8.10 3.82
N ALA A 62 -4.39 -8.95 3.13
CA ALA A 62 -4.69 -10.31 3.54
C ALA A 62 -4.41 -11.26 2.38
N ALA A 63 -3.65 -12.31 2.64
CA ALA A 63 -3.34 -13.36 1.67
C ALA A 63 -4.18 -14.60 1.97
N PHE A 64 -4.65 -15.27 0.92
CA PHE A 64 -5.55 -16.41 0.99
C PHE A 64 -5.08 -17.51 0.06
N ILE A 65 -4.95 -18.72 0.60
CA ILE A 65 -4.92 -19.96 -0.18
C ILE A 65 -6.31 -20.61 -0.17
N GLN A 66 -6.51 -21.64 -0.99
CA GLN A 66 -7.81 -22.31 -1.08
C GLN A 66 -8.24 -22.90 0.28
N GLU A 67 -7.29 -23.41 1.05
CA GLU A 67 -7.49 -24.02 2.36
C GLU A 67 -7.93 -23.02 3.43
N ASP A 68 -7.62 -21.72 3.26
CA ASP A 68 -8.08 -20.66 4.15
C ASP A 68 -9.55 -20.27 3.91
N CYS A 69 -10.10 -20.72 2.77
CA CYS A 69 -11.43 -20.35 2.33
C CYS A 69 -12.47 -21.39 2.76
N PHE A 70 -13.61 -20.89 3.21
CA PHE A 70 -14.78 -21.71 3.52
C PHE A 70 -15.68 -21.82 2.28
N TYR A 71 -16.20 -23.02 2.00
CA TYR A 71 -17.15 -23.24 0.90
C TYR A 71 -18.60 -23.14 1.40
N ASP A 72 -19.30 -22.08 0.99
CA ASP A 72 -20.74 -21.90 1.24
C ASP A 72 -21.53 -22.81 0.31
N LYS A 73 -21.96 -23.95 0.87
CA LYS A 73 -22.69 -24.99 0.15
C LYS A 73 -24.01 -24.54 -0.43
N LYS A 74 -24.64 -23.49 0.10
CA LYS A 74 -25.95 -23.02 -0.36
C LYS A 74 -25.82 -22.11 -1.58
N ASN A 75 -24.76 -21.29 -1.63
CA ASN A 75 -24.52 -20.40 -2.77
C ASN A 75 -23.51 -20.96 -3.78
N GLU A 76 -22.85 -22.08 -3.45
CA GLU A 76 -21.77 -22.67 -4.25
C GLU A 76 -20.68 -21.63 -4.53
N LYS A 77 -20.15 -21.04 -3.44
CA LYS A 77 -19.10 -20.01 -3.49
C LYS A 77 -18.08 -20.20 -2.38
N HIS A 78 -16.86 -19.78 -2.66
CA HIS A 78 -15.81 -19.67 -1.66
C HIS A 78 -15.91 -18.34 -0.90
N ILE A 79 -15.59 -18.38 0.39
CA ILE A 79 -15.68 -17.26 1.31
C ILE A 79 -14.35 -17.13 2.06
N ALA A 80 -13.72 -15.96 1.94
CA ALA A 80 -12.51 -15.60 2.67
C ALA A 80 -12.81 -14.52 3.71
N VAL A 81 -12.34 -14.69 4.94
CA VAL A 81 -12.57 -13.72 6.03
C VAL A 81 -11.49 -12.64 6.00
N LEU A 82 -11.89 -11.38 5.79
CA LEU A 82 -11.05 -10.20 5.96
C LEU A 82 -11.03 -9.80 7.44
N ASP A 83 -9.88 -9.35 7.96
CA ASP A 83 -9.77 -8.98 9.38
C ASP A 83 -10.62 -7.76 9.76
N MET A 84 -10.77 -7.53 11.07
CA MET A 84 -11.58 -6.44 11.63
C MET A 84 -11.07 -5.03 11.24
N LEU A 85 -9.75 -4.84 11.10
CA LEU A 85 -9.18 -3.53 10.75
C LEU A 85 -9.48 -3.19 9.30
N MET A 86 -9.26 -4.14 8.39
CA MET A 86 -9.60 -4.03 6.97
C MET A 86 -11.11 -3.83 6.80
N THR A 87 -11.93 -4.56 7.57
CA THR A 87 -13.39 -4.42 7.60
C THR A 87 -13.83 -2.99 7.92
N ARG A 88 -13.32 -2.41 9.01
CA ARG A 88 -13.64 -1.04 9.43
C ARG A 88 -13.29 -0.03 8.33
N ASN A 89 -12.12 -0.19 7.73
CA ASN A 89 -11.64 0.74 6.73
C ASN A 89 -12.43 0.65 5.41
N ILE A 90 -12.77 -0.56 4.96
CA ILE A 90 -13.58 -0.79 3.75
C ILE A 90 -14.96 -0.13 3.88
N PHE A 91 -15.70 -0.40 4.96
CA PHE A 91 -17.04 0.15 5.12
C PHE A 91 -17.03 1.65 5.43
N SER A 92 -15.99 2.16 6.09
CA SER A 92 -15.78 3.61 6.25
C SER A 92 -15.56 4.29 4.89
N ALA A 93 -14.73 3.69 4.03
CA ALA A 93 -14.39 4.24 2.73
C ALA A 93 -15.59 4.33 1.78
N VAL A 94 -16.43 3.30 1.76
CA VAL A 94 -17.63 3.26 0.91
C VAL A 94 -18.68 4.29 1.33
N ARG A 95 -18.73 4.66 2.61
CA ARG A 95 -19.58 5.75 3.11
C ARG A 95 -18.98 7.14 2.83
N SER A 96 -17.68 7.22 2.56
CA SER A 96 -17.01 8.49 2.31
C SER A 96 -17.30 9.02 0.90
N ALA A 97 -17.39 10.34 0.77
CA ALA A 97 -17.43 11.00 -0.53
C ALA A 97 -16.09 10.90 -1.29
N ASN A 98 -15.02 10.44 -0.65
CA ASN A 98 -13.68 10.42 -1.21
C ASN A 98 -13.50 9.25 -2.19
N VAL A 99 -13.21 9.56 -3.45
CA VAL A 99 -12.98 8.58 -4.51
C VAL A 99 -11.66 7.81 -4.31
N LYS A 100 -10.64 8.44 -3.69
CA LYS A 100 -9.29 7.86 -3.54
C LYS A 100 -9.27 6.54 -2.74
N SER A 101 -10.18 6.38 -1.78
CA SER A 101 -10.27 5.18 -0.93
C SER A 101 -11.24 4.12 -1.44
N LYS A 102 -11.77 4.21 -2.66
CA LYS A 102 -12.81 3.28 -3.14
C LYS A 102 -12.28 2.01 -3.80
N PHE A 103 -10.98 1.79 -3.84
CA PHE A 103 -10.39 0.66 -4.56
C PHE A 103 -9.88 -0.44 -3.63
N LEU A 104 -10.15 -1.68 -4.01
CA LEU A 104 -9.45 -2.86 -3.51
C LEU A 104 -8.51 -3.39 -4.59
N LYS A 105 -7.30 -3.75 -4.20
CA LYS A 105 -6.31 -4.39 -5.06
C LYS A 105 -6.31 -5.89 -4.82
N PHE A 106 -6.22 -6.64 -5.91
CA PHE A 106 -6.13 -8.10 -5.94
C PHE A 106 -4.86 -8.49 -6.68
N ASP A 107 -3.96 -9.19 -6.00
CA ASP A 107 -2.77 -9.78 -6.60
C ASP A 107 -2.99 -11.30 -6.65
N PHE A 108 -3.10 -11.84 -7.87
CA PHE A 108 -3.31 -13.26 -8.13
C PHE A 108 -2.00 -13.92 -8.53
N ASP A 109 -1.55 -14.90 -7.74
CA ASP A 109 -0.36 -15.68 -8.05
C ASP A 109 -0.77 -17.02 -8.67
N TYR A 110 -0.37 -17.28 -9.91
CA TYR A 110 -0.63 -18.55 -10.60
C TYR A 110 0.66 -19.35 -10.73
N ALA A 111 0.64 -20.59 -10.24
CA ALA A 111 1.72 -21.56 -10.39
C ALA A 111 1.51 -22.44 -11.60
N ASP A 112 2.59 -22.98 -12.16
CA ASP A 112 2.52 -23.87 -13.33
C ASP A 112 1.89 -25.24 -13.12
N ARG A 113 1.68 -25.61 -11.86
CA ARG A 113 1.06 -26.86 -11.43
C ARG A 113 0.35 -26.63 -10.11
N LEU A 114 -0.60 -27.50 -9.78
CA LEU A 114 -1.27 -27.50 -8.49
C LEU A 114 -0.26 -27.77 -7.37
N LEU A 115 -0.24 -26.89 -6.36
CA LEU A 115 0.51 -27.08 -5.12
C LEU A 115 -0.51 -27.44 -4.04
N LYS A 116 -0.30 -28.59 -3.38
CA LYS A 116 -1.33 -29.21 -2.52
C LYS A 116 -1.28 -28.78 -1.06
N ASP A 117 -0.18 -28.18 -0.62
CA ASP A 117 0.03 -27.77 0.76
C ASP A 117 1.08 -26.65 0.88
N TYR A 118 1.14 -26.02 2.06
CA TYR A 118 2.08 -24.94 2.37
C TYR A 118 3.57 -25.34 2.24
N PRO A 119 4.01 -26.55 2.67
CA PRO A 119 5.36 -27.01 2.39
C PRO A 119 5.70 -27.11 0.90
N CYS A 120 4.77 -27.56 0.05
CA CYS A 120 4.94 -27.57 -1.41
C CYS A 120 5.08 -26.15 -1.97
N PHE A 121 4.43 -25.17 -1.35
CA PHE A 121 4.56 -23.75 -1.69
C PHE A 121 5.95 -23.20 -1.32
N GLU A 122 6.39 -23.35 -0.07
CA GLU A 122 7.70 -22.84 0.37
C GLU A 122 8.86 -23.41 -0.45
N ASN A 123 8.73 -24.66 -0.90
CA ASN A 123 9.74 -25.35 -1.69
C ASN A 123 9.52 -25.23 -3.22
N TYR A 124 8.58 -24.39 -3.66
CA TYR A 124 8.25 -24.28 -5.08
C TYR A 124 9.28 -23.44 -5.85
N ASN A 125 10.06 -24.12 -6.68
CA ASN A 125 11.07 -23.50 -7.55
C ASN A 125 10.56 -23.26 -9.00
N GLY A 126 9.26 -23.43 -9.26
CA GLY A 126 8.68 -23.28 -10.60
C GLY A 126 8.30 -21.83 -10.94
N LYS A 127 7.63 -21.64 -12.09
CA LYS A 127 7.24 -20.31 -12.58
C LYS A 127 5.93 -19.84 -11.94
N ILE A 128 6.01 -18.82 -11.09
CA ILE A 128 4.85 -18.05 -10.60
C ILE A 128 4.62 -16.86 -11.53
N LYS A 129 3.39 -16.70 -12.03
CA LYS A 129 2.93 -15.49 -12.72
C LYS A 129 2.03 -14.69 -11.78
N ASN A 130 2.32 -13.42 -11.61
CA ASN A 130 1.51 -12.50 -10.82
C ASN A 130 0.62 -11.67 -11.76
N PHE A 131 -0.67 -11.58 -11.45
CA PHE A 131 -1.65 -10.75 -12.16
C PHE A 131 -2.30 -9.78 -11.18
N LYS A 132 -2.38 -8.52 -11.57
CA LYS A 132 -2.93 -7.45 -10.71
C LYS A 132 -4.28 -7.00 -11.23
N ASN A 133 -5.24 -6.92 -10.33
CA ASN A 133 -6.52 -6.29 -10.61
C ASN A 133 -6.91 -5.29 -9.51
N TYR A 134 -7.76 -4.33 -9.86
CA TYR A 134 -8.40 -3.42 -8.93
C TYR A 134 -9.91 -3.53 -9.11
N LYS A 135 -10.64 -3.37 -8.01
CA LYS A 135 -12.09 -3.32 -8.04
C LYS A 135 -12.58 -2.07 -7.33
N VAL A 136 -13.55 -1.38 -7.93
CA VAL A 136 -14.24 -0.25 -7.30
C VAL A 136 -15.28 -0.81 -6.32
N MET A 137 -15.24 -0.33 -5.09
CA MET A 137 -16.19 -0.67 -4.05
C MET A 137 -17.45 0.19 -4.18
N VAL A 138 -18.58 -0.45 -4.43
CA VAL A 138 -19.88 0.19 -4.57
C VAL A 138 -20.81 -0.31 -3.47
N LYS A 139 -21.37 0.62 -2.68
CA LYS A 139 -22.36 0.27 -1.66
C LYS A 139 -23.53 -0.43 -2.33
N ASN A 140 -23.86 -1.64 -1.88
CA ASN A 140 -25.07 -2.34 -2.30
C ASN A 140 -26.14 -2.19 -1.22
N THR A 141 -25.84 -2.68 -0.01
CA THR A 141 -26.68 -2.51 1.17
C THR A 141 -25.86 -1.98 2.34
N GLU A 142 -26.47 -1.85 3.51
CA GLU A 142 -25.73 -1.47 4.73
C GLU A 142 -24.71 -2.53 5.16
N ASN A 143 -24.93 -3.79 4.77
CA ASN A 143 -24.11 -4.93 5.16
C ASN A 143 -23.37 -5.57 3.98
N SER A 144 -23.49 -5.02 2.76
CA SER A 144 -22.84 -5.57 1.57
C SER A 144 -22.31 -4.51 0.61
N ILE A 145 -21.19 -4.84 -0.04
CA ILE A 145 -20.47 -4.03 -1.02
C ILE A 145 -20.27 -4.89 -2.27
N ASN A 146 -20.66 -4.34 -3.41
CA ASN A 146 -20.36 -4.92 -4.71
C ASN A 146 -19.00 -4.41 -5.19
N LEU A 147 -18.27 -5.25 -5.94
CA LEU A 147 -16.99 -4.89 -6.52
C LEU A 147 -17.10 -4.87 -8.05
N GLU A 148 -16.91 -3.70 -8.66
CA GLU A 148 -16.97 -3.55 -10.11
C GLU A 148 -15.77 -4.19 -10.80
N LYS A 149 -16.01 -4.84 -11.94
CA LYS A 149 -15.02 -5.74 -12.57
C LYS A 149 -13.97 -5.03 -13.42
N ASP A 150 -14.36 -3.95 -14.11
CA ASP A 150 -13.52 -3.13 -14.98
C ASP A 150 -14.16 -1.73 -15.14
N GLY A 151 -13.40 -0.75 -15.62
CA GLY A 151 -13.86 0.61 -15.87
C GLY A 151 -12.73 1.63 -15.97
N CYS A 152 -13.03 2.82 -16.47
CA CYS A 152 -12.04 3.90 -16.64
C CYS A 152 -11.31 4.21 -15.33
N ASP A 153 -12.03 4.21 -14.21
CA ASP A 153 -11.47 4.49 -12.88
C ASP A 153 -10.43 3.45 -12.43
N ILE A 154 -10.65 2.17 -12.75
CA ILE A 154 -9.70 1.08 -12.50
C ILE A 154 -8.43 1.28 -13.33
N ARG A 155 -8.58 1.61 -14.62
CA ARG A 155 -7.44 1.87 -15.51
C ARG A 155 -6.63 3.08 -15.05
N LYS A 156 -7.31 4.20 -14.76
CA LYS A 156 -6.67 5.41 -14.21
C LYS A 156 -5.88 5.10 -12.95
N ARG A 157 -6.46 4.33 -12.02
CA ARG A 157 -5.79 3.94 -10.78
C ARG A 157 -4.50 3.16 -11.06
N HIS A 158 -4.53 2.23 -12.01
CA HIS A 158 -3.35 1.44 -12.32
C HIS A 158 -2.28 2.22 -13.11
N ILE A 159 -2.68 3.02 -14.10
CA ILE A 159 -1.79 3.93 -14.84
C ILE A 159 -1.04 4.81 -13.83
N LYS A 160 -1.76 5.36 -12.85
CA LYS A 160 -1.18 6.17 -11.77
C LYS A 160 -0.18 5.38 -10.92
N GLU A 161 -0.49 4.14 -10.52
CA GLU A 161 0.47 3.29 -9.78
C GLU A 161 1.73 3.03 -10.62
N ILE A 162 1.60 2.74 -11.92
CA ILE A 162 2.75 2.50 -12.81
C ILE A 162 3.54 3.79 -13.02
N PHE A 163 2.88 4.94 -13.20
CA PHE A 163 3.54 6.24 -13.30
C PHE A 163 4.35 6.57 -12.05
N SER A 164 3.75 6.42 -10.86
CA SER A 164 4.46 6.64 -9.61
C SER A 164 5.69 5.74 -9.50
N LYS A 165 5.61 4.47 -9.95
CA LYS A 165 6.80 3.61 -10.04
C LYS A 165 7.79 4.10 -11.09
N LEU A 166 7.35 4.46 -12.28
CA LEU A 166 8.21 4.96 -13.37
C LEU A 166 9.05 6.14 -12.91
N VAL A 167 8.43 7.10 -12.24
CA VAL A 167 9.08 8.31 -11.74
C VAL A 167 10.05 8.00 -10.60
N LEU A 168 9.68 7.10 -9.68
CA LEU A 168 10.52 6.69 -8.55
C LEU A 168 11.64 5.73 -8.94
N THR A 169 11.47 4.97 -10.03
CA THR A 169 12.51 4.12 -10.63
C THR A 169 13.50 5.02 -11.38
N LYS A 170 14.28 5.76 -10.58
CA LYS A 170 15.54 6.45 -10.86
C LYS A 170 15.66 7.04 -12.26
N SER A 171 15.09 8.23 -12.44
CA SER A 171 15.26 9.06 -13.65
C SER A 171 16.70 9.51 -13.94
N GLU A 172 17.63 9.29 -12.99
CA GLU A 172 19.05 9.67 -13.04
C GLU A 172 19.79 9.19 -14.29
N ARG A 173 19.30 8.13 -14.96
CA ARG A 173 20.03 7.54 -16.10
C ARG A 173 19.49 7.93 -17.48
N LEU A 174 18.20 8.17 -17.67
CA LEU A 174 17.66 8.43 -19.01
C LEU A 174 18.16 9.73 -19.65
N SER A 175 18.53 10.72 -18.84
CA SER A 175 19.13 11.97 -19.34
C SER A 175 20.66 11.94 -19.46
N LYS A 176 21.34 10.94 -18.88
CA LYS A 176 22.81 10.77 -18.94
C LYS A 176 23.27 9.65 -19.87
N LEU A 177 22.35 8.84 -20.38
CA LEU A 177 22.68 7.69 -21.20
C LEU A 177 22.57 8.03 -22.68
N ASN A 178 23.74 8.14 -23.33
CA ASN A 178 23.92 7.58 -24.66
C ASN A 178 23.78 6.05 -24.57
N PHE A 179 22.61 5.55 -24.15
CA PHE A 179 22.30 4.13 -24.28
C PHE A 179 22.32 3.87 -25.78
N ASN A 180 23.17 2.96 -26.26
CA ASN A 180 23.19 2.66 -27.68
C ASN A 180 21.93 1.87 -28.03
N VAL A 181 20.86 2.60 -28.36
CA VAL A 181 19.53 2.09 -28.70
C VAL A 181 19.60 1.16 -29.91
N GLU A 182 20.59 1.33 -30.79
CA GLU A 182 20.80 0.49 -31.98
C GLU A 182 21.11 -0.98 -31.62
N ASN A 183 21.57 -1.26 -30.39
CA ASN A 183 21.82 -2.62 -29.91
C ASN A 183 20.59 -3.29 -29.27
N ILE A 184 19.47 -2.57 -29.09
CA ILE A 184 18.22 -3.17 -28.57
C ILE A 184 17.45 -3.80 -29.72
N THR A 185 17.61 -5.10 -29.90
CA THR A 185 16.76 -5.89 -30.78
C THR A 185 15.59 -6.49 -29.99
N GLN A 186 14.45 -6.72 -30.65
CA GLN A 186 13.33 -7.46 -30.04
C GLN A 186 13.76 -8.83 -29.48
N THR A 187 14.75 -9.47 -30.11
CA THR A 187 15.31 -10.77 -29.68
C THR A 187 16.06 -10.72 -28.34
N ASN A 188 16.48 -9.53 -27.89
CA ASN A 188 17.24 -9.31 -26.66
C ASN A 188 16.39 -8.76 -25.50
N LEU A 189 15.08 -8.58 -25.72
CA LEU A 189 14.11 -8.16 -24.71
C LEU A 189 13.67 -9.37 -23.87
N ASN A 190 13.61 -9.18 -22.56
CA ASN A 190 13.07 -10.15 -21.61
C ASN A 190 11.64 -9.79 -21.15
N PHE A 191 10.99 -8.84 -21.82
CA PHE A 191 9.59 -8.46 -21.64
C PHE A 191 8.91 -8.29 -23.00
N LYS A 192 7.58 -8.34 -23.01
CA LYS A 192 6.75 -8.18 -24.21
C LYS A 192 6.36 -6.71 -24.38
N LEU A 193 6.47 -6.19 -25.61
CA LEU A 193 5.92 -4.88 -25.95
C LEU A 193 4.40 -4.95 -26.09
N LEU A 194 3.71 -3.96 -25.52
CA LEU A 194 2.26 -3.95 -25.36
C LEU A 194 1.57 -2.96 -26.29
N TYR A 195 2.17 -1.79 -26.50
CA TYR A 195 1.68 -0.75 -27.41
C TYR A 195 2.62 -0.54 -28.59
N PHE A 196 3.92 -0.36 -28.33
CA PHE A 196 4.87 -0.01 -29.38
C PHE A 196 5.35 -1.25 -30.14
N GLU A 197 5.61 -1.10 -31.43
CA GLU A 197 6.10 -2.20 -32.27
C GLU A 197 7.62 -2.43 -32.11
N SER A 198 8.36 -1.46 -31.61
CA SER A 198 9.83 -1.51 -31.51
C SER A 198 10.33 -0.92 -30.20
N PRO A 199 11.35 -1.52 -29.56
CA PRO A 199 11.97 -0.95 -28.36
C PRO A 199 12.58 0.44 -28.61
N VAL A 200 13.01 0.73 -29.84
CA VAL A 200 13.52 2.04 -30.24
C VAL A 200 12.43 3.10 -30.08
N LEU A 201 11.23 2.82 -30.60
CA LEU A 201 10.08 3.72 -30.49
C LEU A 201 9.66 3.93 -29.03
N VAL A 202 9.69 2.88 -28.21
CA VAL A 202 9.42 3.00 -26.77
C VAL A 202 10.39 3.98 -26.13
N TYR A 203 11.69 3.83 -26.40
CA TYR A 203 12.74 4.65 -25.79
C TYR A 203 12.65 6.12 -26.20
N GLU A 204 12.49 6.40 -27.49
CA GLU A 204 12.33 7.77 -28.01
C GLU A 204 11.10 8.46 -27.40
N ASN A 205 9.96 7.76 -27.36
CA ASN A 205 8.74 8.31 -26.79
C ASN A 205 8.82 8.44 -25.25
N LEU A 206 9.51 7.53 -24.56
CA LEU A 206 9.78 7.64 -23.13
C LEU A 206 10.65 8.87 -22.83
N GLN A 207 11.69 9.13 -23.63
CA GLN A 207 12.49 10.34 -23.47
C GLN A 207 11.63 11.59 -23.65
N ASN A 208 10.82 11.66 -24.70
CA ASN A 208 9.91 12.79 -24.93
C ASN A 208 8.93 12.97 -23.76
N PHE A 209 8.40 11.87 -23.23
CA PHE A 209 7.52 11.89 -22.07
C PHE A 209 8.21 12.50 -20.86
N ILE A 210 9.38 12.00 -20.47
CA ILE A 210 10.12 12.51 -19.30
C ILE A 210 10.50 13.98 -19.46
N HIS A 211 10.90 14.41 -20.66
CA HIS A 211 11.21 15.82 -20.93
C HIS A 211 9.98 16.72 -20.84
N SER A 212 8.79 16.18 -21.09
CA SER A 212 7.54 16.94 -20.99
C SER A 212 7.05 17.15 -19.55
N LEU A 213 7.61 16.42 -18.57
CA LEU A 213 7.19 16.54 -17.17
C LEU A 213 7.86 17.74 -16.48
N SER A 214 7.05 18.70 -16.04
CA SER A 214 7.48 19.83 -15.20
C SER A 214 7.86 19.35 -13.81
N HIS A 215 9.09 19.65 -13.38
CA HIS A 215 9.61 19.28 -12.06
C HIS A 215 10.66 20.26 -11.57
N PHE A 216 10.87 20.29 -10.26
CA PHE A 216 11.85 21.13 -9.62
C PHE A 216 13.27 20.66 -9.95
N LYS A 217 14.02 21.52 -10.63
CA LYS A 217 15.39 21.27 -11.07
C LYS A 217 16.37 22.03 -10.19
N LEU A 218 17.35 21.31 -9.64
CA LEU A 218 18.54 21.92 -9.07
C LEU A 218 19.70 21.82 -10.05
N VAL A 219 20.37 22.95 -10.28
CA VAL A 219 21.61 23.02 -11.08
C VAL A 219 22.80 23.05 -10.13
N ASP A 220 23.75 22.15 -10.37
CA ASP A 220 25.02 22.13 -9.64
C ASP A 220 25.95 23.21 -10.17
N ASP A 221 26.03 24.31 -9.42
CA ASP A 221 26.88 25.46 -9.69
C ASP A 221 28.20 25.42 -8.90
N GLN A 222 28.48 24.31 -8.21
CA GLN A 222 29.72 24.11 -7.45
C GLN A 222 30.80 23.36 -8.25
N ILE A 223 30.41 22.61 -9.30
CA ILE A 223 31.31 21.80 -10.13
C ILE A 223 31.69 22.50 -11.45
N SER A 224 30.95 23.52 -11.89
CA SER A 224 31.19 24.22 -13.15
C SER A 224 32.26 25.31 -13.03
N ASN A 225 33.51 24.97 -13.34
CA ASN A 225 34.60 25.92 -13.65
C ASN A 225 34.43 26.64 -15.01
N THR A 226 33.23 26.62 -15.59
CA THR A 226 32.93 27.34 -16.83
C THR A 226 32.32 28.69 -16.47
N SER A 227 33.05 29.73 -16.82
CA SER A 227 32.72 31.16 -16.72
C SER A 227 31.55 31.57 -17.63
N GLU A 228 30.44 30.83 -17.58
CA GLU A 228 29.16 31.27 -18.09
C GLU A 228 28.29 31.49 -16.85
N THR A 229 27.95 32.75 -16.59
CA THR A 229 26.82 33.10 -15.73
C THR A 229 25.60 32.39 -16.29
N ILE A 230 25.30 31.22 -15.73
CA ILE A 230 24.07 30.47 -15.99
C ILE A 230 22.94 31.30 -15.38
N PHE A 231 22.48 32.31 -16.10
CA PHE A 231 21.18 32.92 -15.90
C PHE A 231 20.15 31.88 -16.32
N ILE A 232 19.62 31.14 -15.35
CA ILE A 232 18.41 30.37 -15.58
C ILE A 232 17.27 31.16 -14.94
N GLU A 233 16.64 31.98 -15.77
CA GLU A 233 15.25 32.43 -15.58
C GLU A 233 14.34 31.37 -16.20
N ASP A 234 14.17 30.26 -15.50
CA ASP A 234 13.07 29.33 -15.74
C ASP A 234 12.37 29.16 -14.38
N GLU A 235 11.05 29.33 -14.34
CA GLU A 235 10.21 29.18 -13.14
C GLU A 235 10.36 27.80 -12.47
N SER A 236 11.00 26.84 -13.16
CA SER A 236 11.26 25.47 -12.68
C SER A 236 12.67 25.18 -12.15
N THR A 237 13.59 26.16 -12.12
CA THR A 237 15.01 25.91 -11.79
C THR A 237 15.57 26.79 -10.66
N LEU A 238 16.38 26.19 -9.77
CA LEU A 238 17.15 26.88 -8.72
C LEU A 238 18.60 26.36 -8.68
N THR A 239 19.56 27.18 -8.24
CA THR A 239 20.93 26.69 -8.05
C THR A 239 21.09 25.95 -6.72
N ALA A 240 21.93 24.91 -6.72
CA ALA A 240 22.20 24.11 -5.52
C ALA A 240 22.78 24.96 -4.39
N SER A 241 23.65 25.93 -4.70
CA SER A 241 24.23 26.85 -3.72
C SER A 241 23.17 27.72 -3.02
N LYS A 242 22.21 28.29 -3.77
CA LYS A 242 21.12 29.12 -3.22
C LYS A 242 20.20 28.29 -2.32
N PHE A 243 19.85 27.09 -2.76
CA PHE A 243 19.01 26.17 -1.99
C PHE A 243 19.70 25.78 -0.68
N LEU A 244 20.97 25.38 -0.73
CA LEU A 244 21.76 25.04 0.46
C LEU A 244 21.90 26.23 1.42
N LYS A 245 22.17 27.42 0.88
CA LYS A 245 22.30 28.64 1.68
C LYS A 245 21.00 28.92 2.44
N HIS A 246 19.86 28.87 1.76
CA HIS A 246 18.56 29.07 2.40
C HIS A 246 18.32 28.10 3.56
N LEU A 247 18.59 26.80 3.35
CA LEU A 247 18.44 25.79 4.41
C LEU A 247 19.37 26.06 5.60
N LYS A 248 20.63 26.44 5.34
CA LYS A 248 21.60 26.77 6.39
C LYS A 248 21.22 28.02 7.17
N ASP A 249 20.79 29.08 6.47
CA ASP A 249 20.36 30.33 7.11
C ASP A 249 19.18 30.06 8.07
N LEU A 250 18.23 29.19 7.70
CA LEU A 250 17.13 28.76 8.59
C LEU A 250 17.62 27.92 9.77
N PHE A 251 18.54 26.98 9.54
CA PHE A 251 19.10 26.15 10.60
C PHE A 251 19.88 26.98 11.63
N ASP A 252 20.76 27.86 11.18
CA ASP A 252 21.57 28.71 12.05
C ASP A 252 20.71 29.73 12.83
N ALA A 253 19.57 30.17 12.26
CA ALA A 253 18.61 31.03 12.95
C ALA A 253 17.83 30.31 14.06
N ASN A 254 17.53 29.02 13.89
CA ASN A 254 16.73 28.22 14.81
C ASN A 254 17.56 27.34 15.76
N PHE A 255 18.86 27.17 15.52
CA PHE A 255 19.73 26.28 16.29
C PHE A 255 21.08 26.94 16.58
N THR A 256 21.15 27.68 17.67
CA THR A 256 22.37 28.36 18.13
C THR A 256 23.33 27.40 18.84
N SER A 257 24.63 27.56 18.59
CA SER A 257 25.67 26.82 19.31
C SER A 257 25.58 27.11 20.82
N PRO A 258 25.59 26.08 21.68
CA PRO A 258 25.76 26.28 23.12
C PRO A 258 27.16 26.84 23.41
N ASN A 259 27.34 27.48 24.58
CA ASN A 259 28.65 27.92 25.04
C ASN A 259 29.54 26.70 25.31
N ASP A 260 30.84 26.82 25.01
CA ASP A 260 31.85 25.75 25.09
C ASP A 260 32.01 25.10 26.49
N GLU A 261 31.37 25.65 27.53
CA GLU A 261 31.42 25.14 28.90
C GLU A 261 30.59 23.85 29.12
N PHE A 262 29.67 23.50 28.21
CA PHE A 262 28.82 22.31 28.32
C PHE A 262 29.16 21.26 27.25
N VAL A 263 30.11 20.37 27.55
CA VAL A 263 30.64 19.36 26.61
C VAL A 263 29.55 18.47 26.00
N ASP A 264 28.60 17.97 26.79
CA ASP A 264 27.53 17.08 26.31
C ASP A 264 26.53 17.80 25.38
N GLU A 265 26.23 19.07 25.66
CA GLU A 265 25.36 19.91 24.82
C GLU A 265 26.05 20.25 23.49
N TYR A 266 27.35 20.54 23.52
CA TYR A 266 28.16 20.79 22.34
C TYR A 266 28.27 19.55 21.44
N GLU A 267 28.51 18.37 22.00
CA GLU A 267 28.57 17.12 21.22
C GLU A 267 27.21 16.76 20.57
N THR A 268 26.11 17.02 21.28
CA THR A 268 24.75 16.86 20.76
C THR A 268 24.50 17.84 19.60
N PHE A 269 24.90 19.11 19.77
CA PHE A 269 24.86 20.13 18.71
C PHE A 269 25.62 19.69 17.46
N VAL A 270 26.87 19.20 17.61
CA VAL A 270 27.70 18.71 16.50
C VAL A 270 27.02 17.55 15.77
N THR A 271 26.41 16.62 16.51
CA THR A 271 25.72 15.45 15.94
C THR A 271 24.48 15.88 15.13
N ILE A 272 23.67 16.81 15.67
CA ILE A 272 22.50 17.33 14.99
C ILE A 272 22.90 18.11 13.72
N LYS A 273 23.94 18.94 13.80
CA LYS A 273 24.47 19.67 12.65
C LYS A 273 25.01 18.71 11.58
N ALA A 274 25.65 17.62 11.97
CA ALA A 274 26.10 16.58 11.04
C ALA A 274 24.90 15.90 10.35
N LEU A 275 23.86 15.50 11.09
CA LEU A 275 22.64 14.95 10.49
C LEU A 275 21.98 15.94 9.52
N PHE A 276 21.83 17.20 9.92
CA PHE A 276 21.26 18.24 9.08
C PHE A 276 22.01 18.36 7.74
N ASN A 277 23.34 18.38 7.78
CA ASN A 277 24.18 18.45 6.59
C ASN A 277 24.03 17.19 5.71
N GLU A 278 23.95 16.00 6.31
CA GLU A 278 23.70 14.75 5.58
C GLU A 278 22.32 14.73 4.90
N CYS A 279 21.28 15.22 5.58
CA CYS A 279 19.95 15.39 5.02
C CYS A 279 19.96 16.37 3.84
N CYS A 280 20.58 17.54 4.00
CA CYS A 280 20.74 18.53 2.94
C CYS A 280 21.50 17.95 1.75
N HIS A 281 22.62 17.26 1.99
CA HIS A 281 23.41 16.64 0.96
C HIS A 281 22.61 15.57 0.20
N HIS A 282 21.85 14.73 0.91
CA HIS A 282 21.01 13.72 0.28
C HIS A 282 19.92 14.34 -0.60
N LEU A 283 19.24 15.38 -0.12
CA LEU A 283 18.20 16.08 -0.86
C LEU A 283 18.76 16.79 -2.10
N ILE A 284 19.83 17.57 -1.94
CA ILE A 284 20.48 18.31 -3.04
C ILE A 284 21.03 17.35 -4.07
N SER A 285 21.82 16.35 -3.64
CA SER A 285 22.39 15.34 -4.54
C SER A 285 21.27 14.62 -5.29
N GLY A 286 20.18 14.27 -4.61
CA GLY A 286 19.03 13.62 -5.23
C GLY A 286 18.31 14.48 -6.26
N LEU A 287 18.12 15.78 -6.00
CA LEU A 287 17.49 16.71 -6.94
C LEU A 287 18.39 17.04 -8.15
N VAL A 288 19.67 17.33 -7.91
CA VAL A 288 20.68 17.57 -8.96
C VAL A 288 20.82 16.36 -9.89
N SER A 289 20.84 15.16 -9.29
CA SER A 289 20.92 13.90 -10.05
C SER A 289 19.58 13.44 -10.61
N LYS A 290 18.47 14.16 -10.36
CA LYS A 290 17.10 13.76 -10.74
C LYS A 290 16.67 12.41 -10.14
N ARG A 291 17.30 11.94 -9.06
CA ARG A 291 16.81 10.78 -8.27
C ARG A 291 15.57 11.13 -7.46
N ILE A 292 15.43 12.41 -7.10
CA ILE A 292 14.26 12.94 -6.43
C ILE A 292 13.46 13.70 -7.48
N PHE A 293 12.20 13.32 -7.65
CA PHE A 293 11.28 13.97 -8.58
C PHE A 293 10.19 14.70 -7.80
N LEU A 294 10.18 16.01 -7.93
CA LEU A 294 9.22 16.91 -7.30
C LEU A 294 8.48 17.68 -8.40
N PRO A 295 7.28 17.26 -8.81
CA PRO A 295 6.56 17.87 -9.91
C PRO A 295 6.17 19.32 -9.59
N ILE A 296 6.24 20.20 -10.58
CA ILE A 296 5.78 21.59 -10.42
C ILE A 296 4.38 21.71 -11.02
N GLU A 297 3.36 21.66 -10.16
CA GLU A 297 1.95 21.75 -10.54
C GLU A 297 1.10 22.28 -9.37
N ASN A 298 0.06 23.08 -9.66
CA ASN A 298 -0.87 23.64 -8.68
C ASN A 298 -0.16 24.36 -7.52
N ILE A 299 -0.30 23.81 -6.30
CA ILE A 299 0.28 24.33 -5.05
C ILE A 299 1.76 23.95 -4.90
N TYR A 300 2.23 22.96 -5.67
CA TYR A 300 3.60 22.47 -5.61
C TYR A 300 4.49 23.31 -6.51
N THR A 301 4.89 24.48 -6.02
CA THR A 301 5.83 25.38 -6.69
C THR A 301 7.25 25.20 -6.13
N ILE A 302 8.25 25.83 -6.75
CA ILE A 302 9.59 25.91 -6.14
C ILE A 302 9.51 26.51 -4.73
N ASP A 303 8.76 27.60 -4.56
CA ASP A 303 8.62 28.27 -3.26
C ASP A 303 8.01 27.34 -2.21
N PHE A 304 7.02 26.54 -2.60
CA PHE A 304 6.47 25.50 -1.73
C PHE A 304 7.56 24.51 -1.29
N TYR A 305 8.38 24.00 -2.22
CA TYR A 305 9.43 23.04 -1.89
C TYR A 305 10.57 23.66 -1.06
N ILE A 306 10.90 24.93 -1.29
CA ILE A 306 11.84 25.69 -0.47
C ILE A 306 11.30 25.80 0.96
N ALA A 307 10.06 26.23 1.12
CA ALA A 307 9.43 26.39 2.42
C ALA A 307 9.22 25.05 3.16
N TRP A 308 8.99 23.97 2.42
CA TRP A 308 8.79 22.62 2.97
C TRP A 308 10.09 21.94 3.42
N ALA A 309 11.20 22.15 2.71
CA ALA A 309 12.41 21.36 2.89
C ALA A 309 13.04 21.51 4.28
N TYR A 310 13.08 22.72 4.84
CA TYR A 310 13.64 22.93 6.19
C TYR A 310 12.79 22.26 7.28
N PRO A 311 11.48 22.53 7.43
CA PRO A 311 10.63 21.85 8.41
C PRO A 311 10.65 20.31 8.29
N PHE A 312 10.76 19.82 7.04
CA PHE A 312 10.90 18.39 6.80
C PHE A 312 12.19 17.83 7.40
N ILE A 313 13.35 18.46 7.16
CA ILE A 313 14.63 18.04 7.75
C ILE A 313 14.60 18.22 9.28
N GLU A 314 14.02 19.32 9.75
CA GLU A 314 13.93 19.69 11.16
C GLU A 314 13.25 18.60 12.00
N THR A 315 12.18 18.00 11.48
CA THR A 315 11.46 16.87 12.13
C THR A 315 12.40 15.73 12.52
N PHE A 316 13.43 15.46 11.71
CA PHE A 316 14.40 14.39 11.97
C PHE A 316 15.50 14.84 12.92
N THR A 317 15.97 16.09 12.79
CA THR A 317 16.95 16.64 13.72
C THR A 317 16.38 16.80 15.14
N ASP A 318 15.10 17.15 15.26
CA ASP A 318 14.39 17.27 16.54
C ASP A 318 14.20 15.93 17.23
N SER A 319 13.96 14.85 16.46
CA SER A 319 13.87 13.51 17.04
C SER A 319 15.14 13.10 17.79
N LEU A 320 16.31 13.51 17.30
CA LEU A 320 17.60 13.29 17.99
C LEU A 320 17.81 14.23 19.18
N ARG A 321 17.23 15.45 19.17
CA ARG A 321 17.28 16.37 20.31
C ARG A 321 16.64 15.77 21.56
N HIS A 322 15.62 14.94 21.40
CA HIS A 322 14.90 14.32 22.50
C HIS A 322 15.41 12.93 22.90
N ASP A 323 16.17 12.26 22.04
CA ASP A 323 16.72 10.90 22.25
C ASP A 323 18.16 10.89 22.83
N THR A 324 18.76 12.06 23.10
CA THR A 324 20.18 12.20 23.46
C THR A 324 20.45 12.13 24.97
N ASP A 325 20.30 10.93 25.52
CA ASP A 325 21.00 10.52 26.76
C ASP A 325 22.10 9.49 26.42
N SER A 326 22.87 9.76 25.36
CA SER A 326 23.88 8.81 24.85
C SER A 326 25.30 9.38 24.89
N SER A 327 25.94 9.24 26.05
CA SER A 327 27.39 9.38 26.24
C SER A 327 28.23 8.33 25.47
N ASN A 328 27.59 7.46 24.67
CA ASN A 328 28.21 6.39 23.91
C ASN A 328 28.27 6.71 22.39
N PRO A 329 29.47 6.90 21.80
CA PRO A 329 29.64 7.18 20.37
C PRO A 329 29.04 6.15 19.41
N ASN A 330 28.99 4.87 19.80
CA ASN A 330 28.40 3.81 18.97
C ASN A 330 26.88 3.95 18.89
N MET A 331 26.25 4.39 19.98
CA MET A 331 24.80 4.62 20.02
C MET A 331 24.42 5.82 19.15
N ARG A 332 25.20 6.91 19.19
CA ARG A 332 25.00 8.07 18.31
C ARG A 332 25.09 7.71 16.83
N SER A 333 26.09 6.92 16.44
CA SER A 333 26.24 6.43 15.07
C SER A 333 25.04 5.58 14.61
N PHE A 334 24.56 4.68 15.48
CA PHE A 334 23.36 3.88 15.22
C PHE A 334 22.11 4.75 15.05
N LEU A 335 21.90 5.72 15.95
CA LEU A 335 20.77 6.64 15.90
C LEU A 335 20.80 7.50 14.62
N MET A 336 21.98 7.98 14.20
CA MET A 336 22.13 8.73 12.95
C MET A 336 21.74 7.88 11.73
N LEU A 337 22.21 6.63 11.67
CA LEU A 337 21.87 5.70 10.58
C LEU A 337 20.37 5.40 10.54
N LYS A 338 19.76 5.12 11.69
CA LYS A 338 18.31 4.87 11.82
C LYS A 338 17.50 6.09 11.38
N THR A 339 17.90 7.28 11.81
CA THR A 339 17.24 8.54 11.46
C THR A 339 17.36 8.84 9.97
N MET A 340 18.53 8.61 9.37
CA MET A 340 18.71 8.76 7.92
C MET A 340 17.90 7.74 7.10
N GLN A 341 17.72 6.52 7.59
CA GLN A 341 16.81 5.56 6.96
C GLN A 341 15.36 6.05 7.00
N TRP A 342 14.94 6.62 8.14
CA TRP A 342 13.60 7.18 8.29
C TRP A 342 13.39 8.42 7.40
N PHE A 343 14.39 9.32 7.32
CA PHE A 343 14.40 10.45 6.41
C PHE A 343 14.17 10.00 4.96
N ARG A 344 14.96 9.03 4.47
CA ARG A 344 14.84 8.49 3.10
C ARG A 344 13.45 7.91 2.83
N LYS A 345 12.93 7.11 3.76
CA LYS A 345 11.59 6.51 3.63
C LYS A 345 10.49 7.58 3.61
N SER A 346 10.60 8.59 4.46
CA SER A 346 9.63 9.69 4.53
C SER A 346 9.67 10.57 3.29
N LEU A 347 10.86 10.78 2.71
CA LEU A 347 11.04 11.50 1.47
C LEU A 347 10.44 10.76 0.27
N GLU A 348 10.57 9.43 0.23
CA GLU A 348 9.91 8.58 -0.78
C GLU A 348 8.38 8.62 -0.64
N LEU A 349 7.86 8.57 0.60
CA LEU A 349 6.42 8.70 0.87
C LEU A 349 5.89 10.07 0.48
N PHE A 350 6.63 11.13 0.75
CA PHE A 350 6.29 12.48 0.34
C PHE A 350 6.22 12.60 -1.18
N GLN A 351 7.24 12.11 -1.90
CA GLN A 351 7.24 12.09 -3.37
C GLN A 351 6.02 11.34 -3.93
N ARG A 352 5.69 10.17 -3.37
CA ARG A 352 4.48 9.41 -3.76
C ARG A 352 3.21 10.22 -3.56
N SER A 353 3.06 10.88 -2.41
CA SER A 353 1.88 11.70 -2.11
C SER A 353 1.74 12.85 -3.10
N VAL A 354 2.83 13.57 -3.35
CA VAL A 354 2.86 14.69 -4.29
C VAL A 354 2.51 14.22 -5.70
N ILE A 355 3.17 13.17 -6.21
CA ILE A 355 2.86 12.58 -7.52
C ILE A 355 1.38 12.18 -7.60
N ASP A 356 0.85 11.57 -6.54
CA ASP A 356 -0.54 11.17 -6.51
C ASP A 356 -1.49 12.37 -6.53
N GLU A 357 -1.11 13.51 -5.96
CA GLU A 357 -1.93 14.72 -5.97
C GLU A 357 -1.81 15.51 -7.28
N THR A 358 -0.66 15.46 -7.93
CA THR A 358 -0.42 16.19 -9.18
C THR A 358 -0.76 15.41 -10.43
N PHE A 359 -0.89 14.08 -10.36
CA PHE A 359 -1.09 13.19 -11.53
C PHE A 359 -2.13 13.70 -12.53
N GLU A 360 -3.31 14.11 -12.06
CA GLU A 360 -4.41 14.58 -12.92
C GLU A 360 -4.09 15.90 -13.62
N VAL A 361 -3.24 16.74 -13.01
CA VAL A 361 -2.91 18.09 -13.51
C VAL A 361 -1.61 18.14 -14.30
N MET A 362 -0.74 17.13 -14.17
CA MET A 362 0.55 17.00 -14.88
C MET A 362 0.43 16.86 -16.41
N CYS A 363 -0.67 17.31 -17.02
CA CYS A 363 -0.93 17.25 -18.44
C CYS A 363 -0.76 15.84 -19.04
N ILE A 364 -0.88 14.79 -18.22
CA ILE A 364 -0.65 13.40 -18.63
C ILE A 364 -1.64 13.01 -19.71
N ASP A 365 -2.92 13.34 -19.51
CA ASP A 365 -3.96 13.13 -20.52
C ASP A 365 -3.68 13.93 -21.79
N LYS A 366 -3.14 15.15 -21.69
CA LYS A 366 -2.76 15.97 -22.85
C LYS A 366 -1.59 15.37 -23.63
N TYR A 367 -0.56 14.88 -22.92
CA TYR A 367 0.60 14.22 -23.54
C TYR A 367 0.15 12.98 -24.30
N PHE A 368 -0.57 12.09 -23.62
CA PHE A 368 -1.00 10.84 -24.23
C PHE A 368 -2.03 11.08 -25.33
N SER A 369 -2.95 12.05 -25.18
CA SER A 369 -3.89 12.43 -26.25
C SER A 369 -3.17 12.86 -27.53
N LYS A 370 -2.05 13.60 -27.39
CA LYS A 370 -1.21 13.99 -28.53
C LYS A 370 -0.49 12.78 -29.13
N LEU A 371 0.00 11.86 -28.30
CA LEU A 371 0.71 10.66 -28.76
C LEU A 371 -0.21 9.72 -29.55
N ILE A 372 -1.44 9.50 -29.08
CA ILE A 372 -2.42 8.60 -29.71
C ILE A 372 -3.32 9.31 -30.74
N ASN A 373 -3.19 10.64 -30.87
CA ASN A 373 -3.96 11.49 -31.77
C ASN A 373 -5.49 11.42 -31.57
N LYS A 374 -5.94 11.35 -30.31
CA LYS A 374 -7.36 11.41 -29.91
C LYS A 374 -7.49 11.84 -28.44
N ASN A 375 -8.67 12.32 -28.04
CA ASN A 375 -8.95 12.62 -26.63
C ASN A 375 -9.13 11.33 -25.84
N ILE A 376 -8.63 11.29 -24.60
CA ILE A 376 -8.73 10.12 -23.71
C ILE A 376 -9.99 10.23 -22.86
N VAL A 377 -11.06 9.53 -23.26
CA VAL A 377 -12.36 9.59 -22.57
C VAL A 377 -12.94 8.20 -22.32
N THR A 378 -12.73 7.26 -23.26
CA THR A 378 -13.31 5.92 -23.23
C THR A 378 -12.42 4.91 -22.51
N LEU A 379 -12.98 3.76 -22.15
CA LEU A 379 -12.24 2.67 -21.54
C LEU A 379 -11.09 2.20 -22.45
N GLU A 380 -11.35 2.11 -23.75
CA GLU A 380 -10.38 1.72 -24.77
C GLU A 380 -9.21 2.70 -24.84
N ASP A 381 -9.46 4.00 -24.69
CA ASP A 381 -8.40 5.01 -24.63
C ASP A 381 -7.49 4.78 -23.41
N TYR A 382 -8.07 4.53 -22.23
CA TYR A 382 -7.28 4.24 -21.04
C TYR A 382 -6.52 2.91 -21.13
N ILE A 383 -7.06 1.91 -21.84
CA ILE A 383 -6.33 0.65 -22.11
C ILE A 383 -5.10 0.93 -22.98
N GLU A 384 -5.18 1.80 -23.98
CA GLU A 384 -4.02 2.20 -24.78
C GLU A 384 -2.97 2.93 -23.94
N VAL A 385 -3.39 3.90 -23.12
CA VAL A 385 -2.49 4.64 -22.21
C VAL A 385 -1.81 3.70 -21.22
N GLU A 386 -2.54 2.72 -20.67
CA GLU A 386 -2.00 1.72 -19.78
C GLU A 386 -0.90 0.88 -20.46
N LYS A 387 -1.11 0.44 -21.69
CA LYS A 387 -0.09 -0.30 -22.45
C LYS A 387 1.16 0.57 -22.70
N ILE A 388 0.98 1.85 -23.05
CA ILE A 388 2.08 2.79 -23.26
C ILE A 388 2.92 2.94 -21.98
N ILE A 389 2.26 3.15 -20.83
CA ILE A 389 2.98 3.38 -19.58
C ILE A 389 3.65 2.12 -19.03
N CYS A 390 3.05 0.93 -19.26
CA CYS A 390 3.70 -0.35 -19.02
C CYS A 390 4.98 -0.50 -19.86
N ASP A 391 4.92 -0.21 -21.16
CA ASP A 391 6.09 -0.26 -22.05
C ASP A 391 7.20 0.68 -21.58
N TYR A 392 6.84 1.92 -21.20
CA TYR A 392 7.77 2.89 -20.61
C TYR A 392 8.46 2.34 -19.36
N TYR A 393 7.69 1.84 -18.39
CA TYR A 393 8.24 1.32 -17.15
C TYR A 393 9.14 0.11 -17.39
N ASN A 394 8.68 -0.83 -18.21
CA ASN A 394 9.44 -2.04 -18.52
C ASN A 394 10.75 -1.72 -19.24
N MET A 395 10.74 -0.69 -20.12
CA MET A 395 11.95 -0.21 -20.77
C MET A 395 12.96 0.37 -19.77
N ILE A 396 12.51 1.14 -18.77
CA ILE A 396 13.40 1.63 -17.70
C ILE A 396 14.02 0.45 -16.94
N VAL A 397 13.20 -0.49 -16.47
CA VAL A 397 13.67 -1.66 -15.72
C VAL A 397 14.67 -2.47 -16.53
N TYR A 398 14.41 -2.65 -17.83
CA TYR A 398 15.33 -3.31 -18.75
C TYR A 398 16.68 -2.60 -18.81
N ILE A 399 16.69 -1.29 -19.07
CA ILE A 399 17.92 -0.48 -19.16
C ILE A 399 18.70 -0.53 -17.85
N GLU A 400 18.02 -0.41 -16.71
CA GLU A 400 18.65 -0.48 -15.40
C GLU A 400 19.33 -1.82 -15.15
N SER A 401 18.62 -2.92 -15.44
CA SER A 401 19.13 -4.29 -15.24
C SER A 401 20.40 -4.56 -16.06
N ARG A 402 20.48 -4.04 -17.29
CA ARG A 402 21.64 -4.21 -18.18
C ARG A 402 22.87 -3.46 -17.67
N GLN A 403 22.67 -2.38 -16.94
CA GLN A 403 23.75 -1.48 -16.49
C GLN A 403 24.24 -1.79 -15.09
N SER A 404 23.38 -2.31 -14.22
CA SER A 404 23.83 -2.86 -12.95
C SER A 404 24.62 -4.13 -13.23
N ARG A 405 25.96 -4.06 -13.24
CA ARG A 405 26.88 -5.22 -13.25
C ARG A 405 26.73 -6.14 -12.01
N ILE A 406 25.69 -5.94 -11.22
CA ILE A 406 25.40 -6.73 -10.04
C ILE A 406 24.54 -7.90 -10.53
N ASN A 407 25.10 -9.11 -10.46
CA ASN A 407 24.40 -10.40 -10.58
C ASN A 407 23.33 -10.53 -9.48
N LYS A 408 22.29 -9.70 -9.57
CA LYS A 408 21.11 -9.83 -8.73
C LYS A 408 20.10 -10.61 -9.53
N THR A 409 19.86 -11.83 -9.07
CA THR A 409 18.63 -12.61 -9.23
C THR A 409 17.39 -11.87 -8.68
N VAL A 410 17.31 -10.56 -8.88
CA VAL A 410 16.07 -9.80 -8.72
C VAL A 410 15.24 -10.21 -9.92
N LYS A 411 14.17 -11.00 -9.68
CA LYS A 411 13.08 -11.13 -10.65
C LYS A 411 12.79 -9.72 -11.14
N SER A 412 13.06 -9.44 -12.40
CA SER A 412 12.79 -8.13 -12.98
C SER A 412 11.29 -7.92 -12.89
N ASP A 413 10.88 -6.96 -12.04
CA ASP A 413 9.48 -6.64 -11.73
C ASP A 413 8.81 -5.91 -12.89
N PHE A 414 8.80 -6.52 -14.08
CA PHE A 414 8.05 -6.00 -15.22
C PHE A 414 6.56 -5.93 -14.86
N VAL A 415 5.90 -4.90 -15.39
CA VAL A 415 4.47 -4.68 -15.18
C VAL A 415 3.70 -5.02 -16.46
N GLU A 416 2.52 -5.58 -16.26
CA GLU A 416 1.54 -5.88 -17.30
C GLU A 416 0.30 -4.99 -17.07
N PRO A 417 -0.58 -4.79 -18.06
CA PRO A 417 -1.85 -4.09 -17.88
C PRO A 417 -2.73 -4.77 -16.81
N VAL A 418 -3.73 -4.04 -16.27
CA VAL A 418 -4.69 -4.62 -15.33
C VAL A 418 -5.29 -5.89 -15.94
N PHE A 419 -5.22 -6.95 -15.14
CA PHE A 419 -5.85 -8.21 -15.40
C PHE A 419 -7.37 -8.07 -15.34
N ILE A 420 -8.04 -8.29 -16.47
CA ILE A 420 -9.50 -8.39 -16.48
C ILE A 420 -9.88 -9.83 -16.16
N ASP A 421 -10.69 -9.96 -15.12
CA ASP A 421 -11.35 -11.19 -14.78
C ASP A 421 -12.86 -11.04 -14.85
N ASN A 422 -13.53 -12.19 -14.93
CA ASN A 422 -14.98 -12.27 -14.93
C ASN A 422 -15.52 -12.84 -13.62
N TYR A 423 -14.68 -12.96 -12.58
CA TYR A 423 -15.06 -13.52 -11.30
C TYR A 423 -16.17 -12.68 -10.66
N ASN A 424 -17.02 -13.30 -9.87
CA ASN A 424 -18.07 -12.60 -9.13
C ASN A 424 -17.57 -12.33 -7.72
N TYR A 425 -17.60 -11.06 -7.31
CA TYR A 425 -17.10 -10.64 -6.01
C TYR A 425 -18.17 -9.83 -5.29
N ARG A 426 -18.27 -10.09 -3.99
CA ARG A 426 -18.98 -9.19 -3.08
C ARG A 426 -18.36 -9.30 -1.70
N ILE A 427 -18.40 -8.20 -0.97
CA ILE A 427 -18.02 -8.16 0.44
C ILE A 427 -19.29 -8.07 1.27
N ILE A 428 -19.40 -8.90 2.30
CA ILE A 428 -20.57 -8.95 3.18
C ILE A 428 -20.07 -8.88 4.62
N LYS A 429 -20.80 -8.19 5.51
CA LYS A 429 -20.53 -8.29 6.94
C LYS A 429 -20.85 -9.69 7.45
N ALA A 430 -20.09 -10.14 8.43
CA ALA A 430 -20.34 -11.33 9.21
C ALA A 430 -20.05 -11.04 10.68
N ILE A 431 -20.64 -11.84 11.56
CA ILE A 431 -20.35 -11.82 12.99
C ILE A 431 -19.31 -12.91 13.26
N GLU A 432 -18.11 -12.50 13.69
CA GLU A 432 -17.09 -13.41 14.20
C GLU A 432 -17.21 -13.49 15.72
N ILE A 433 -17.42 -14.71 16.20
CA ILE A 433 -17.48 -15.09 17.61
C ILE A 433 -16.18 -15.83 17.91
N SER A 434 -15.37 -15.29 18.80
CA SER A 434 -14.07 -15.84 19.15
C SER A 434 -13.96 -16.12 20.64
N SER A 435 -13.32 -17.23 21.00
CA SER A 435 -13.13 -17.58 22.40
C SER A 435 -12.04 -18.60 22.62
N SER A 436 -11.22 -18.39 23.66
CA SER A 436 -10.25 -19.37 24.14
C SER A 436 -10.92 -20.64 24.69
N VAL A 437 -12.20 -20.56 25.09
CA VAL A 437 -12.92 -21.70 25.68
C VAL A 437 -13.60 -22.63 24.67
N PHE A 438 -13.62 -22.27 23.38
CA PHE A 438 -14.21 -23.11 22.31
C PHE A 438 -13.43 -24.39 21.99
N SER A 439 -12.34 -24.66 22.70
CA SER A 439 -11.58 -25.92 22.60
C SER A 439 -12.40 -27.17 22.95
N LYS A 440 -13.55 -27.03 23.63
CA LYS A 440 -14.48 -28.11 23.97
C LYS A 440 -15.88 -27.77 23.48
N ARG A 441 -16.51 -28.70 22.74
CA ARG A 441 -17.89 -28.69 22.20
C ARG A 441 -18.65 -27.37 22.38
N VAL A 442 -18.74 -26.60 21.30
CA VAL A 442 -19.53 -25.36 21.23
C VAL A 442 -20.87 -25.65 20.57
N GLN A 443 -21.96 -25.20 21.19
CA GLN A 443 -23.28 -25.17 20.59
C GLN A 443 -23.67 -23.72 20.32
N ILE A 444 -24.28 -23.50 19.16
CA ILE A 444 -24.80 -22.19 18.75
C ILE A 444 -26.29 -22.35 18.53
N LYS A 445 -27.07 -21.44 19.11
CA LYS A 445 -28.50 -21.32 18.91
C LYS A 445 -28.81 -19.96 18.32
N ALA A 446 -29.85 -19.90 17.49
CA ALA A 446 -30.35 -18.68 16.92
C ALA A 446 -31.81 -18.50 17.30
N TYR A 447 -32.24 -17.26 17.49
CA TYR A 447 -33.60 -16.93 17.87
C TYR A 447 -34.19 -15.86 16.95
N GLY A 448 -35.47 -16.02 16.62
CA GLY A 448 -36.27 -15.01 15.94
C GLY A 448 -36.85 -13.98 16.92
N TYR A 449 -37.60 -13.03 16.38
CA TYR A 449 -38.15 -11.90 17.14
C TYR A 449 -39.18 -12.31 18.21
N GLU A 450 -39.85 -13.45 18.05
CA GLU A 450 -40.79 -13.98 19.04
C GLU A 450 -40.09 -14.86 20.09
N GLY A 451 -38.76 -15.00 20.00
CA GLY A 451 -37.94 -15.82 20.89
C GLY A 451 -37.92 -17.30 20.54
N GLU A 452 -38.51 -17.68 19.41
CA GLU A 452 -38.51 -19.03 18.86
C GLU A 452 -37.10 -19.45 18.42
N GLU A 453 -36.70 -20.69 18.73
CA GLU A 453 -35.39 -21.21 18.31
C GLU A 453 -35.43 -21.54 16.82
N ILE A 454 -34.56 -20.89 16.04
CA ILE A 454 -34.42 -21.06 14.60
C ILE A 454 -33.22 -21.97 14.32
N PRO A 455 -33.39 -23.08 13.57
CA PRO A 455 -32.29 -23.99 13.29
C PRO A 455 -31.24 -23.33 12.37
N ILE A 456 -29.98 -23.43 12.79
CA ILE A 456 -28.81 -23.03 12.02
C ILE A 456 -27.88 -24.23 11.80
N VAL A 457 -27.28 -24.31 10.62
CA VAL A 457 -26.50 -25.45 10.15
C VAL A 457 -25.08 -25.03 9.80
N GLU A 458 -24.10 -25.74 10.37
CA GLU A 458 -22.68 -25.57 10.02
C GLU A 458 -22.48 -25.95 8.54
N GLY A 459 -21.80 -25.11 7.78
CA GLY A 459 -21.65 -25.31 6.34
C GLY A 459 -22.64 -24.50 5.48
N ILE A 460 -23.66 -23.90 6.09
CA ILE A 460 -24.72 -23.15 5.40
C ILE A 460 -24.93 -21.77 6.03
N ASP A 461 -25.16 -21.74 7.35
CA ASP A 461 -25.46 -20.51 8.09
C ASP A 461 -24.23 -19.95 8.81
N PHE A 462 -23.35 -20.84 9.27
CA PHE A 462 -22.11 -20.49 9.94
C PHE A 462 -20.99 -21.47 9.59
N PHE A 463 -19.75 -21.08 9.87
CA PHE A 463 -18.57 -21.91 9.71
C PHE A 463 -17.53 -21.67 10.80
N LYS A 464 -16.72 -22.69 11.09
CA LYS A 464 -15.58 -22.57 12.00
C LYS A 464 -14.35 -22.19 11.20
N ARG A 465 -13.78 -21.02 11.48
CA ARG A 465 -12.52 -20.54 10.89
C ARG A 465 -11.31 -21.16 11.60
N ALA A 466 -11.43 -21.33 12.90
CA ALA A 466 -10.45 -22.00 13.74
C ALA A 466 -11.18 -22.69 14.90
N ILE A 467 -10.47 -23.52 15.67
CA ILE A 467 -11.02 -24.14 16.88
C ILE A 467 -11.65 -23.09 17.81
N THR A 468 -11.12 -21.87 17.81
CA THR A 468 -11.52 -20.77 18.68
C THR A 468 -12.41 -19.73 18.01
N ARG A 469 -12.82 -19.90 16.74
CA ARG A 469 -13.48 -18.83 15.96
C ARG A 469 -14.59 -19.37 15.07
N ILE A 470 -15.78 -18.80 15.24
CA ILE A 470 -16.97 -19.09 14.43
C ILE A 470 -17.40 -17.82 13.71
N CYS A 471 -17.72 -17.93 12.42
CA CYS A 471 -18.26 -16.83 11.63
C CYS A 471 -19.70 -17.15 11.20
N VAL A 472 -20.59 -16.17 11.35
CA VAL A 472 -22.00 -16.26 10.96
C VAL A 472 -22.29 -15.14 9.96
N LEU A 473 -22.80 -15.47 8.78
CA LEU A 473 -23.01 -14.51 7.69
C LEU A 473 -24.23 -13.63 7.96
N SER A 474 -24.10 -12.30 7.82
CA SER A 474 -25.23 -11.38 8.07
C SER A 474 -26.41 -11.61 7.12
N GLU A 475 -26.15 -11.97 5.86
CA GLU A 475 -27.22 -12.32 4.91
C GLU A 475 -28.04 -13.52 5.37
N ARG A 476 -27.40 -14.53 5.98
CA ARG A 476 -28.11 -15.72 6.49
C ARG A 476 -28.97 -15.39 7.70
N LEU A 477 -28.46 -14.52 8.57
CA LEU A 477 -29.22 -14.01 9.71
C LEU A 477 -30.46 -13.26 9.23
N ASN A 478 -30.32 -12.42 8.21
CA ASN A 478 -31.43 -11.68 7.63
C ASN A 478 -32.44 -12.60 6.90
N GLU A 479 -31.97 -13.52 6.05
CA GLU A 479 -32.83 -14.47 5.32
C GLU A 479 -33.71 -15.32 6.25
N LYS A 480 -33.20 -15.67 7.42
CA LYS A 480 -33.91 -16.48 8.43
C LYS A 480 -34.63 -15.64 9.48
N ASN A 481 -34.62 -14.32 9.39
CA ASN A 481 -35.18 -13.41 10.40
C ASN A 481 -34.63 -13.65 11.83
N ILE A 482 -33.33 -13.98 11.94
CA ILE A 482 -32.66 -14.20 13.23
C ILE A 482 -32.30 -12.85 13.85
N CYS A 483 -32.77 -12.58 15.06
CA CYS A 483 -32.47 -11.35 15.79
C CYS A 483 -31.46 -11.54 16.93
N GLU A 484 -31.29 -12.77 17.45
CA GLU A 484 -30.34 -13.06 18.52
C GLU A 484 -29.57 -14.36 18.29
N ILE A 485 -28.33 -14.39 18.74
CA ILE A 485 -27.47 -15.59 18.74
C ILE A 485 -27.06 -15.89 20.17
N GLU A 486 -27.10 -17.16 20.53
CA GLU A 486 -26.64 -17.68 21.80
C GLU A 486 -25.55 -18.73 21.59
N VAL A 487 -24.45 -18.57 22.33
CA VAL A 487 -23.30 -19.47 22.29
C VAL A 487 -23.18 -20.15 23.64
N LEU A 488 -23.12 -21.48 23.59
CA LEU A 488 -23.01 -22.37 24.74
C LEU A 488 -21.68 -23.14 24.62
N ALA A 489 -20.91 -23.16 25.69
CA ALA A 489 -19.65 -23.92 25.77
C ALA A 489 -19.55 -24.68 27.10
N PHE A 490 -18.67 -25.69 27.15
CA PHE A 490 -18.50 -26.60 28.29
C PHE A 490 -19.82 -27.22 28.76
N ASP A 491 -20.57 -27.85 27.83
CA ASP A 491 -21.86 -28.49 28.13
C ASP A 491 -22.87 -27.53 28.78
N GLY A 492 -22.82 -26.24 28.42
CA GLY A 492 -23.77 -25.21 28.86
C GLY A 492 -23.36 -24.42 30.10
N VAL A 493 -22.20 -24.72 30.70
CA VAL A 493 -21.67 -23.96 31.86
C VAL A 493 -21.40 -22.51 31.48
N TYR A 494 -20.91 -22.28 30.26
CA TYR A 494 -20.74 -20.93 29.73
C TYR A 494 -21.86 -20.62 28.73
N LYS A 495 -22.44 -19.43 28.87
CA LYS A 495 -23.54 -18.94 28.05
C LYS A 495 -23.35 -17.46 27.71
N LYS A 496 -23.41 -17.11 26.44
CA LYS A 496 -23.49 -15.72 25.97
C LYS A 496 -24.56 -15.58 24.90
N ARG A 497 -25.48 -14.63 25.10
CA ARG A 497 -26.53 -14.27 24.15
C ARG A 497 -26.36 -12.80 23.77
N PHE A 498 -26.51 -12.48 22.49
CA PHE A 498 -26.36 -11.12 21.99
C PHE A 498 -27.32 -10.84 20.82
N ASN A 499 -27.68 -9.57 20.66
CA ASN A 499 -28.53 -9.09 19.58
C ASN A 499 -27.72 -8.86 18.29
N VAL A 500 -28.23 -9.38 17.18
CA VAL A 500 -27.58 -9.34 15.87
C VAL A 500 -27.52 -7.93 15.30
N GLU A 501 -28.62 -7.18 15.37
CA GLU A 501 -28.72 -5.83 14.80
C GLU A 501 -27.75 -4.88 15.51
N GLN A 502 -27.74 -4.92 16.84
CA GLN A 502 -26.79 -4.15 17.65
C GLN A 502 -25.35 -4.47 17.30
N CYS A 503 -24.99 -5.75 17.12
CA CYS A 503 -23.64 -6.10 16.70
C CYS A 503 -23.28 -5.56 15.32
N LEU A 504 -24.20 -5.62 14.34
CA LEU A 504 -23.94 -5.18 12.96
C LEU A 504 -23.94 -3.64 12.80
N SER A 505 -24.66 -2.92 13.66
CA SER A 505 -24.65 -1.45 13.73
C SER A 505 -23.38 -0.93 14.41
N ASP A 506 -22.96 -1.60 15.48
CA ASP A 506 -21.85 -1.20 16.31
C ASP A 506 -20.52 -1.74 15.77
N MET A 507 -20.03 -1.14 14.66
CA MET A 507 -18.63 -1.34 14.23
C MET A 507 -17.59 -0.96 15.30
N TYR A 508 -18.03 -0.40 16.45
CA TYR A 508 -17.21 0.20 17.51
C TYR A 508 -17.31 -0.46 18.90
N VAL A 509 -18.04 -1.58 19.08
CA VAL A 509 -18.24 -2.21 20.41
C VAL A 509 -17.34 -3.47 20.49
N GLN A 510 -16.31 -3.61 21.35
CA GLN A 510 -15.88 -2.90 22.57
C GLN A 510 -14.34 -2.84 22.67
N PHE A 511 -13.76 -1.65 22.90
CA PHE A 511 -12.43 -1.52 23.53
C PHE A 511 -12.37 -0.54 24.71
N TYR A 512 -13.52 -0.08 25.21
CA TYR A 512 -13.57 0.64 26.48
C TYR A 512 -14.77 0.15 27.29
N ARG A 513 -14.54 -0.85 28.16
CA ARG A 513 -15.21 -0.79 29.46
C ARG A 513 -14.61 0.43 30.15
N LYS A 514 -15.45 1.44 30.43
CA LYS A 514 -15.16 2.45 31.44
C LYS A 514 -14.63 1.74 32.67
N LEU A 515 -13.37 2.01 33.03
CA LEU A 515 -12.93 1.94 34.42
C LEU A 515 -13.20 3.29 35.05
#